data_AF-A0A3M6JVD9-F1
#
_entry.id   AF-A0A3M6JVD9-F1
#
_cell.length_a   1.000
_cell.length_b   1.000
_cell.length_c   1.000
_cell.angle_alpha   90.00
_cell.angle_beta   90.00
_cell.angle_gamma   90.00
#
_symmetry.space_group_name_H-M   'P 1'
#
loop_
_entity.id
_entity.type
_entity.pdbx_description
1 polymer ?
#
loop_
_entity_poly.entity_id
_entity_poly.type
_entity_poly.pdbx_seq_one_letter_code
_entity_poly.pdbx_strand_id
1 'polypeptide(L)' 'MTNLVLKSEILNSVLENKSINREDIIDIYEKSIKNSNELFWTAQKLRIKNKKNSVTFSKKAFFNIINLCKDTCS' A
#
# COMPACT_ATOMS: atom_id res chain seq x y z
N MET A 1 28.61 5.65 5.95
CA MET A 1 27.28 5.27 6.46
C MET A 1 26.25 5.83 5.50
N THR A 2 25.41 4.99 4.91
CA THR A 2 24.30 5.44 4.06
C THR A 2 23.22 6.02 4.97
N ASN A 3 22.77 7.26 4.72
CA ASN A 3 21.70 7.90 5.49
C ASN A 3 20.36 7.28 5.08
N LEU A 4 20.04 6.11 5.64
CA LEU A 4 18.75 5.47 5.46
C LEU A 4 17.67 6.23 6.24
N VAL A 5 16.59 6.55 5.55
CA VAL A 5 15.46 7.29 6.11
C VAL A 5 14.53 6.36 6.91
N LEU A 6 14.52 5.07 6.57
CA LEU A 6 13.83 3.96 7.23
C LEU A 6 14.83 2.88 7.64
N LYS A 7 14.49 2.03 8.62
CA LYS A 7 15.34 0.88 8.96
C LYS A 7 15.28 -0.19 7.89
N SER A 8 14.14 -0.33 7.19
CA SER A 8 14.00 -1.24 6.05
C SER A 8 14.63 -0.67 4.77
N GLU A 9 15.66 -1.35 4.25
CA GLU A 9 16.30 -1.01 2.98
C GLU A 9 15.33 -1.16 1.79
N ILE A 10 14.47 -2.17 1.82
CA ILE A 10 13.45 -2.40 0.77
C ILE A 10 12.50 -1.20 0.70
N LEU A 11 12.02 -0.70 1.86
CA LEU A 11 11.13 0.46 1.88
C LEU A 11 11.82 1.75 1.47
N ASN A 12 13.11 1.92 1.75
CA ASN A 12 13.90 3.04 1.20
C ASN A 12 13.97 2.96 -0.33
N SER A 13 14.19 1.76 -0.89
CA SER A 13 14.20 1.55 -2.34
C SER A 13 12.86 1.88 -2.99
N VAL A 14 11.75 1.56 -2.32
CA VAL A 14 10.40 1.96 -2.74
C VAL A 14 10.23 3.48 -2.75
N LEU A 15 10.75 4.22 -1.75
CA LEU A 15 10.69 5.69 -1.73
C LEU A 15 11.46 6.33 -2.89
N GLU A 16 12.52 5.67 -3.34
CA GLU A 16 13.33 6.03 -4.52
C GLU A 16 12.67 5.64 -5.85
N ASN A 17 11.44 5.11 -5.84
CA ASN A 17 10.71 4.60 -7.01
C ASN A 17 11.43 3.43 -7.71
N LYS A 18 12.26 2.65 -7.00
CA LYS A 18 12.84 1.41 -7.55
C LYS A 18 11.81 0.29 -7.56
N SER A 19 11.93 -0.60 -8.54
CA SER A 19 11.14 -1.83 -8.59
C SER A 19 11.53 -2.77 -7.44
N ILE A 20 10.55 -3.44 -6.85
CA ILE A 20 10.74 -4.50 -5.87
C ILE A 20 10.25 -5.82 -6.45
N ASN A 21 10.87 -6.93 -6.06
CA ASN A 21 10.48 -8.26 -6.52
C ASN A 21 9.36 -8.85 -5.62
N ARG A 22 8.96 -10.09 -5.89
CA ARG A 22 7.86 -10.74 -5.15
C ARG A 22 8.28 -11.11 -3.73
N GLU A 23 9.53 -11.52 -3.57
CA GLU A 23 10.13 -11.91 -2.29
C GLU A 23 10.17 -10.72 -1.32
N ASP A 24 10.56 -9.55 -1.82
CA ASP A 24 10.58 -8.27 -1.10
C ASP A 24 9.18 -7.90 -0.61
N ILE A 25 8.14 -8.10 -1.45
CA ILE A 25 6.75 -7.82 -1.08
C ILE A 25 6.30 -8.73 0.06
N ILE A 26 6.64 -10.02 0.00
CA ILE A 26 6.32 -10.99 1.05
C ILE A 26 7.04 -10.61 2.35
N ASP A 27 8.33 -10.28 2.28
CA ASP A 27 9.12 -9.88 3.45
C ASP A 27 8.58 -8.59 4.10
N ILE A 28 8.19 -7.58 3.30
CA ILE A 28 7.49 -6.38 3.79
C ILE A 28 6.23 -6.78 4.54
N TYR A 29 5.41 -7.67 3.96
CA TYR A 29 4.16 -8.11 4.57
C TYR A 29 4.41 -8.81 5.92
N GLU A 30 5.31 -9.79 5.95
CA GLU A 30 5.64 -10.53 7.17
C GLU A 30 6.20 -9.62 8.28
N LYS A 31 7.08 -8.68 7.93
CA LYS A 31 7.59 -7.67 8.87
C LYS A 31 6.49 -6.74 9.37
N SER A 32 5.54 -6.38 8.51
CA SER A 32 4.42 -5.50 8.87
C SER A 32 3.46 -6.11 9.88
N ILE A 33 3.31 -7.45 9.89
CA ILE A 33 2.52 -8.16 10.91
C ILE A 33 3.07 -7.88 12.31
N LYS A 34 4.40 -7.81 12.47
CA LYS A 34 5.04 -7.51 13.75
C LYS A 34 5.08 -6.01 14.04
N ASN A 35 5.40 -5.20 13.03
CA ASN A 35 5.46 -3.75 13.16
C ASN A 35 5.18 -3.07 11.80
N SER A 36 4.02 -2.45 11.70
CA SER A 36 3.52 -1.81 10.48
C SER A 36 3.89 -0.33 10.36
N ASN A 37 4.59 0.26 11.34
CA ASN A 37 4.85 1.70 11.38
C ASN A 37 5.64 2.19 10.15
N GLU A 38 6.72 1.49 9.79
CA GLU A 38 7.53 1.88 8.62
C GLU A 38 6.75 1.72 7.30
N LEU A 39 5.91 0.68 7.20
CA LEU A 39 5.07 0.47 6.04
C LEU A 39 4.08 1.61 5.86
N PHE A 40 3.34 1.97 6.91
CA PHE A 40 2.37 3.07 6.85
C PHE A 40 3.03 4.42 6.60
N TRP A 41 4.19 4.68 7.19
CA TRP A 41 4.92 5.90 6.95
C TRP A 41 5.43 6.01 5.51
N THR A 42 5.93 4.90 4.95
CA THR A 42 6.32 4.80 3.54
C THR A 42 5.11 5.09 2.63
N ALA A 43 3.98 4.43 2.89
CA ALA A 43 2.74 4.65 2.15
C ALA A 43 2.25 6.10 2.23
N GLN A 44 2.35 6.72 3.41
CA GLN A 44 2.00 8.14 3.60
C GLN A 44 2.90 9.05 2.77
N LYS A 45 4.22 8.84 2.79
CA LYS A 45 5.16 9.60 1.97
C LYS A 45 4.87 9.46 0.48
N LEU A 46 4.61 8.24 -0.01
CA LEU A 46 4.25 8.00 -1.41
C LEU A 46 2.93 8.70 -1.77
N ARG A 47 1.92 8.63 -0.90
CA ARG A 47 0.64 9.33 -1.09
C ARG A 47 0.83 10.84 -1.19
N ILE A 48 1.60 11.45 -0.29
CA ILE A 48 1.87 12.89 -0.31
C ILE A 48 2.67 13.27 -1.56
N LYS A 49 3.71 12.51 -1.91
CA LYS A 49 4.54 12.71 -3.10
C LYS A 49 3.70 12.70 -4.39
N ASN A 50 2.77 11.76 -4.51
CA ASN A 50 2.04 11.51 -5.76
C ASN A 50 0.65 12.19 -5.84
N LYS A 51 -0.02 12.38 -4.70
CA LYS A 51 -1.42 12.88 -4.63
C LYS A 51 -1.59 14.09 -3.72
N LYS A 52 -0.53 14.49 -3.00
CA LYS A 52 -0.56 15.57 -1.99
C LYS A 52 -1.68 15.30 -0.96
N ASN A 53 -2.34 16.37 -0.51
CA ASN A 53 -3.43 16.31 0.46
C ASN A 53 -4.82 16.20 -0.21
N SER A 54 -4.88 16.02 -1.53
CA SER A 54 -6.17 15.85 -2.21
C SER A 54 -6.78 14.49 -1.89
N VAL A 55 -8.08 14.49 -1.61
CA VAL A 55 -8.90 13.29 -1.44
C VAL A 55 -10.05 13.41 -2.43
N THR A 56 -10.09 12.51 -3.41
CA THR A 56 -11.18 12.45 -4.39
C THR A 56 -12.23 11.46 -3.92
N PHE A 57 -13.48 11.86 -3.91
CA PHE A 57 -14.62 10.97 -3.71
C PHE A 57 -15.58 11.12 -4.90
N SER A 58 -16.31 10.06 -5.21
CA SER A 58 -17.32 10.07 -6.26
C SER A 58 -18.69 9.87 -5.64
N LYS A 59 -19.68 10.70 -6.02
CA LYS A 59 -21.08 10.53 -5.62
C LYS A 59 -21.74 9.40 -6.42
N LYS A 60 -21.20 8.19 -6.31
CA LYS A 60 -21.79 7.00 -6.95
C LYS A 60 -22.79 6.37 -6.00
N ALA A 61 -24.02 6.20 -6.47
CA ALA A 61 -24.99 5.35 -5.81
C ALA A 61 -24.86 3.94 -6.38
N PHE A 62 -24.66 2.95 -5.51
CA PHE A 62 -24.68 1.54 -5.90
C PHE A 62 -26.06 0.98 -5.58
N PHE A 63 -26.83 0.68 -6.62
CA PHE A 63 -28.12 0.00 -6.47
C PHE A 63 -27.93 -1.48 -6.77
N ASN A 64 -27.97 -2.30 -5.72
CA ASN A 64 -27.94 -3.75 -5.89
C ASN A 64 -29.36 -4.23 -6.25
N ILE A 65 -29.74 -4.08 -7.53
CA ILE A 65 -31.10 -4.36 -8.02
C ILE A 65 -31.42 -5.86 -7.95
N ILE A 66 -30.42 -6.73 -8.16
CA ILE A 66 -30.55 -8.18 -8.02
C ILE A 66 -29.31 -8.70 -7.32
N ASN A 67 -29.52 -9.29 -6.14
CA ASN A 67 -28.48 -9.95 -5.35
C ASN A 67 -28.51 -11.49 -5.48
N LEU A 68 -29.35 -12.03 -6.36
CA LEU A 68 -29.40 -13.46 -6.65
C LEU A 68 -28.21 -13.83 -7.56
N CYS A 69 -27.30 -14.65 -7.05
CA CYS A 69 -26.16 -15.14 -7.80
C CYS A 69 -26.23 -16.66 -7.91
N LYS A 70 -26.06 -17.19 -9.13
CA LYS A 70 -25.91 -18.64 -9.35
C LYS A 70 -24.54 -19.14 -8.89
N ASP A 71 -23.56 -18.26 -8.90
CA ASP A 71 -22.20 -18.61 -8.54
C ASP A 71 -22.06 -18.73 -7.02
N THR A 72 -21.37 -19.76 -6.59
CA THR A 72 -20.93 -19.92 -5.21
C THR A 72 -19.52 -19.35 -5.09
N CYS A 73 -19.41 -18.13 -4.56
CA CYS A 73 -18.11 -17.60 -4.16
C CYS A 73 -17.66 -18.30 -2.88
N SER A 74 -16.46 -18.90 -2.90
CA SER A 74 -15.81 -19.56 -1.75
C SER A 74 -15.11 -18.56 -0.84
#